data_AF-A0A832TM15-F1
#
_entry.id   AF-A0A832TM15-F1
#
_cell.length_a   1.000
_cell.length_b   1.000
_cell.length_c   1.000
_cell.angle_alpha   90.00
_cell.angle_beta   90.00
_cell.angle_gamma   90.00
#
_symmetry.space_group_name_H-M   'P 1'
#
loop_
_entity.id
_entity.type
_entity.pdbx_description
1 polymer ?
#
loop_
_entity_poly.entity_id
_entity_poly.type
_entity_poly.pdbx_seq_one_letter_code
_entity_poly.pdbx_strand_id
1 'polypeptide(L)' 'MVGLLAINRQLPFCYESTGDETNFRDRRDPEPCSRRVFSFHRPETLRGWIKEKDTLRSRLIETSQLVPLDRQKLWNY' A
#
# COMPACT_ATOMS: atom_id res chain seq x y z
N MET A 1 -0.02 -34.95 6.45
CA MET A 1 -0.24 -34.22 5.19
C MET A 1 0.14 -32.76 5.45
N VAL A 2 1.39 -32.40 5.21
CA VAL A 2 2.01 -31.13 5.64
C VAL A 2 1.82 -30.05 4.57
N GLY A 3 1.55 -28.82 5.01
CA GLY A 3 1.13 -27.69 4.19
C GLY A 3 2.13 -27.27 3.11
N LEU A 4 1.70 -27.37 1.85
CA LEU A 4 2.52 -27.03 0.68
C LEU A 4 1.70 -26.42 -0.46
N LEU A 5 0.69 -25.58 -0.14
CA LEU A 5 -0.19 -24.98 -1.15
C LEU A 5 -0.14 -23.44 -1.25
N ALA A 6 0.73 -22.76 -0.50
CA ALA A 6 0.74 -21.28 -0.48
C ALA A 6 1.96 -20.61 -1.13
N ILE A 7 2.99 -21.36 -1.56
CA ILE A 7 4.24 -20.75 -2.08
C ILE A 7 4.13 -20.20 -3.51
N ASN A 8 3.09 -20.56 -4.27
CA ASN A 8 2.93 -20.17 -5.68
C ASN A 8 1.88 -19.08 -5.94
N ARG A 9 1.28 -18.51 -4.88
CA ARG A 9 0.40 -17.33 -5.02
C ARG A 9 1.16 -16.12 -4.50
N GLN A 10 1.40 -15.14 -5.38
CA GLN A 10 2.02 -13.88 -4.98
C GLN A 10 1.19 -13.26 -3.84
N LEU A 11 1.84 -13.05 -2.69
CA LEU A 11 1.18 -12.44 -1.53
C LEU A 11 0.76 -11.00 -1.87
N PRO A 12 -0.42 -10.54 -1.41
CA PRO A 12 -0.91 -9.21 -1.73
C PRO A 12 0.00 -8.10 -1.19
N PHE A 13 0.71 -8.35 -0.09
CA PHE A 13 1.59 -7.38 0.54
C PHE A 13 3.04 -7.87 0.54
N CYS A 14 3.97 -6.96 0.24
CA CYS A 14 5.40 -7.20 0.25
C CYS A 14 6.10 -6.20 1.16
N TYR A 15 7.08 -6.68 1.92
CA TYR A 15 8.02 -5.85 2.67
C TYR A 15 9.44 -6.16 2.20
N GLU A 16 10.22 -5.12 1.98
CA GLU A 16 11.63 -5.20 1.62
C GLU A 16 12.40 -4.33 2.62
N SER A 17 13.37 -4.90 3.33
CA SER A 17 14.07 -4.18 4.41
C SER A 17 15.57 -4.45 4.36
N THR A 18 16.36 -3.40 4.56
CA THR A 18 17.83 -3.45 4.66
C THR A 18 18.33 -3.27 6.09
N GLY A 19 17.45 -2.98 7.05
CA GLY A 19 17.79 -2.58 8.42
C GLY A 19 17.68 -1.07 8.66
N ASP A 20 18.14 -0.25 7.71
CA ASP A 20 18.02 1.22 7.78
C ASP A 20 16.68 1.74 7.24
N GLU A 21 16.12 1.02 6.27
CA GLU A 21 14.84 1.35 5.68
C GLU A 21 14.00 0.11 5.39
N THR A 22 12.69 0.34 5.37
CA THR A 22 11.72 -0.69 5.02
C THR A 22 10.74 -0.11 4.01
N ASN A 23 10.63 -0.77 2.86
CA ASN A 23 9.65 -0.46 1.84
C ASN A 23 8.48 -1.43 1.94
N PHE A 24 7.28 -0.90 1.78
CA PHE A 24 6.03 -1.64 1.72
C PHE A 24 5.40 -1.48 0.33
N ARG A 25 4.83 -2.57 -0.19
CA ARG A 25 4.12 -2.58 -1.48
C ARG A 25 2.82 -3.39 -1.37
N ASP A 26 1.72 -2.81 -1.85
CA ASP A 26 0.46 -3.51 -2.10
C ASP A 26 0.40 -3.91 -3.58
N ARG A 27 0.49 -5.22 -3.87
CA ARG A 27 0.51 -5.79 -5.22
C ARG A 27 -0.87 -5.91 -5.87
N ARG A 28 -1.94 -5.61 -5.12
CA ARG A 28 -3.30 -5.58 -5.66
C ARG A 28 -3.55 -4.33 -6.50
N ASP A 29 -2.73 -3.30 -6.31
CA ASP A 29 -2.79 -2.09 -7.12
C ASP A 29 -2.31 -2.41 -8.54
N PRO A 30 -3.02 -1.97 -9.60
CA PRO A 30 -2.59 -2.19 -10.99
C PRO A 30 -1.22 -1.60 -11.31
N GLU A 31 -0.85 -0.50 -10.64
CA GLU A 31 0.44 0.17 -10.77
C GLU A 31 1.13 0.25 -9.40
N PRO A 32 1.61 -0.90 -8.88
CA PRO A 32 2.05 -1.00 -7.51
C PRO A 32 3.27 -0.12 -7.26
N CYS A 33 3.17 0.75 -6.25
CA CYS A 33 4.22 1.68 -5.88
C CYS A 33 4.79 1.30 -4.50
N SER A 34 6.10 1.10 -4.42
CA SER A 34 6.77 0.93 -3.12
C SER A 34 6.76 2.26 -2.36
N ARG A 35 6.49 2.19 -1.06
CA ARG A 35 6.56 3.35 -0.15
C ARG A 35 7.34 2.99 1.10
N ARG A 36 8.17 3.93 1.57
CA ARG A 36 8.91 3.76 2.82
C ARG A 36 7.94 3.78 4.00
N VAL A 37 8.15 2.87 4.96
CA VAL A 37 7.40 2.79 6.21
C VAL A 37 8.36 2.73 7.38
N PHE A 38 7.97 3.34 8.50
CA PHE A 38 8.77 3.36 9.73
C PHE A 38 8.53 2.12 10.61
N SER A 39 7.42 1.42 10.41
CA SER A 39 7.06 0.24 11.18
C SER A 39 6.24 -0.74 10.34
N PHE A 40 6.32 -2.02 10.67
CA PHE A 40 5.43 -3.03 10.11
C PHE A 40 3.98 -2.78 10.53
N HIS A 41 3.05 -3.01 9.61
CA HIS A 41 1.63 -2.92 9.92
C HIS A 41 1.19 -4.12 10.75
N ARG A 42 0.23 -3.91 11.65
CA ARG A 42 -0.38 -5.01 12.41
C ARG A 42 -1.18 -5.95 11.50
N PRO A 43 -1.31 -7.24 11.82
CA PRO A 43 -2.11 -8.18 11.03
C PRO A 43 -3.54 -7.71 10.80
N GLU A 44 -4.15 -7.05 11.78
CA GLU A 44 -5.53 -6.54 11.69
C GLU A 44 -5.67 -5.45 10.62
N THR A 45 -4.64 -4.59 10.48
CA THR A 45 -4.58 -3.55 9.44
C THR A 45 -4.53 -4.18 8.05
N LEU A 46 -3.64 -5.15 7.86
CA LEU A 46 -3.50 -5.85 6.58
C LEU A 46 -4.78 -6.61 6.22
N ARG A 47 -5.42 -7.24 7.21
CA ARG A 47 -6.73 -7.90 7.04
C ARG A 47 -7.82 -6.90 6.64
N GLY A 48 -7.85 -5.72 7.26
CA GLY A 48 -8.77 -4.65 6.87
C GLY A 48 -8.58 -4.27 5.41
N TRP A 49 -7.34 -4.00 5.00
CA TRP A 49 -7.03 -3.63 3.63
C TRP A 49 -7.35 -4.70 2.60
N ILE A 50 -7.16 -5.99 2.92
CA ILE A 50 -7.53 -7.11 2.02
C ILE A 50 -9.03 -7.12 1.72
N LYS A 51 -9.86 -6.70 2.67
CA LYS A 51 -11.33 -6.66 2.52
C LYS A 51 -11.81 -5.45 1.71
N GLU A 52 -11.00 -4.40 1.60
CA GLU A 52 -11.30 -3.27 0.75
C GLU A 52 -11.28 -3.68 -0.72
N LYS A 53 -12.28 -3.20 -1.49
CA LYS A 53 -12.37 -3.43 -2.93
C LYS A 53 -11.17 -2.85 -3.65
N ASP A 54 -10.81 -1.61 -3.30
CA ASP A 54 -9.78 -0.82 -3.96
C ASP A 54 -8.60 -0.55 -3.01
N THR A 55 -7.39 -0.43 -3.57
CA THR A 55 -6.21 -0.15 -2.76
C THR A 55 -6.25 1.28 -2.22
N LEU A 56 -5.42 1.56 -1.21
CA LEU A 56 -5.24 2.93 -0.72
C LEU A 56 -4.82 3.89 -1.83
N ARG A 57 -3.92 3.47 -2.74
CA ARG A 57 -3.43 4.32 -3.82
C ARG A 57 -4.54 4.62 -4.82
N SER A 58 -5.29 3.59 -5.25
CA SER A 58 -6.41 3.78 -6.18
C SER A 58 -7.43 4.79 -5.62
N ARG A 59 -7.80 4.65 -4.34
CA ARG A 59 -8.73 5.58 -3.66
C ARG A 59 -8.18 7.01 -3.57
N LEU A 60 -6.88 7.18 -3.32
CA LEU A 60 -6.26 8.50 -3.27
C LEU A 60 -6.21 9.18 -4.65
N ILE A 61 -5.95 8.41 -5.72
CA ILE A 61 -5.99 8.93 -7.10
C ILE A 61 -7.40 9.41 -7.44
N GLU A 62 -8.42 8.58 -7.18
CA GLU A 62 -9.83 8.94 -7.39
C GLU A 62 -10.20 10.22 -6.61
N THR A 63 -9.84 10.28 -5.33
CA THR A 63 -10.10 11.46 -4.49
C THR A 63 -9.40 12.72 -5.04
N SER A 64 -8.16 12.59 -5.51
CA SER A 64 -7.40 13.71 -6.08
C SER A 64 -8.02 14.27 -7.36
N GLN A 65 -8.80 13.48 -8.09
CA GLN A 65 -9.55 13.95 -9.27
C GLN A 65 -10.80 14.74 -8.85
N LEU A 66 -11.40 14.40 -7.71
CA LEU A 66 -12.60 15.05 -7.18
C LEU A 66 -12.31 16.36 -6.44
N VAL A 67 -11.14 16.45 -5.79
CA VAL A 67 -10.70 17.66 -5.07
C VAL A 67 -9.38 18.13 -5.70
N PRO A 68 -9.43 19.02 -6.72
CA PRO A 68 -8.24 19.48 -7.40
C PRO A 68 -7.32 20.20 -6.41
N LEU A 69 -6.03 19.86 -6.46
CA LEU A 69 -5.02 20.46 -5.62
C LEU A 69 -4.84 21.94 -5.98
N ASP A 70 -5.24 22.83 -5.08
CA ASP A 70 -5.02 24.26 -5.22
C ASP A 70 -3.53 24.58 -5.02
N ARG A 71 -2.80 24.66 -6.13
CA ARG A 71 -1.35 24.91 -6.14
C ARG A 71 -0.97 26.27 -5.55
N GLN A 72 -1.90 27.23 -5.53
CA GLN A 72 -1.65 28.55 -4.95
C GLN A 72 -1.58 28.48 -3.42
N LYS A 73 -2.28 27.53 -2.79
CA LYS A 73 -2.27 27.33 -1.33
C LYS A 73 -1.11 26.51 -0.80
N LEU A 74 -0.21 26.00 -1.66
CA LEU A 74 0.87 25.11 -1.25
C LEU A 74 2.05 25.83 -0.58
N TRP A 75 2.27 27.09 -0.91
CA TRP A 75 3.48 27.83 -0.52
C TRP A 75 3.21 29.25 -0.03
N ASN A 76 1.94 29.64 0.08
CA ASN A 76 1.58 30.95 0.62
C ASN A 76 1.62 30.88 2.15
N TYR A 77 2.75 31.28 2.71
CA TYR A 77 2.91 31.65 4.12
C TYR A 77 2.53 33.12 4.30
#